data_AF-A0A6G7GY33-F1
#
_entry.id   AF-A0A6G7GY33-F1
#
_cell.length_a   1.000
_cell.length_b   1.000
_cell.length_c   1.000
_cell.angle_alpha   90.00
_cell.angle_beta   90.00
_cell.angle_gamma   90.00
#
_symmetry.space_group_name_H-M   'P 1'
#
loop_
_entity.id
_entity.type
_entity.pdbx_description
1 polymer ?
#
loop_
_entity_poly.entity_id
_entity_poly.type
_entity_poly.pdbx_seq_one_letter_code
_entity_poly.pdbx_strand_id
1 'polypeptide(L)'
;MNIRCSLTHFAPFHFYSGFNRYFYQKWLKELGFDIVEIVPNGNYFEFLQQEIMRLNLMSLEYATKAKSLSMIEYFAIWKILRTLKRLSKNDNGSNEVLCYGYHVLATKR
;
A
#
# COMPACT_ATOMS: atom_id res chain seq x y z
N MET A 1 -14.08 -9.39 -3.79
CA MET A 1 -12.71 -9.95 -3.80
C MET A 1 -11.74 -8.77 -3.74
N ASN A 2 -11.21 -8.47 -2.55
CA ASN A 2 -10.34 -7.30 -2.36
C ASN A 2 -8.90 -7.69 -2.71
N ILE A 3 -8.53 -7.51 -3.97
CA ILE A 3 -7.15 -7.73 -4.45
C ILE A 3 -6.32 -6.55 -3.93
N ARG A 4 -5.35 -6.82 -3.05
CA ARG A 4 -4.43 -5.79 -2.54
C ARG A 4 -3.39 -5.46 -3.60
N CYS A 5 -2.82 -4.26 -3.51
CA CYS A 5 -1.88 -3.75 -4.50
C CYS A 5 -0.61 -4.60 -4.54
N SER A 6 -0.53 -5.52 -5.50
CA SER A 6 0.73 -5.99 -6.06
C SER A 6 0.91 -5.29 -7.39
N LEU A 7 1.80 -4.30 -7.44
CA LEU A 7 2.09 -3.51 -8.64
C LEU A 7 2.55 -4.38 -9.82
N THR A 8 3.00 -5.60 -9.54
CA THR A 8 3.50 -6.58 -10.50
C THR A 8 2.61 -7.83 -10.55
N HIS A 9 1.30 -7.70 -10.32
CA HIS A 9 0.38 -8.84 -10.28
C HIS A 9 0.44 -9.74 -11.53
N PHE A 10 0.81 -9.17 -12.69
CA PHE A 10 0.98 -9.87 -13.96
C PHE A 10 2.43 -10.17 -14.34
N ALA A 11 3.40 -9.94 -13.46
CA ALA A 11 4.79 -10.27 -13.76
C ALA A 11 5.01 -11.80 -13.81
N PRO A 12 5.92 -12.29 -14.66
CA PRO A 12 6.30 -13.70 -14.62
C PRO A 12 6.85 -14.05 -13.23
N PHE A 13 6.59 -15.28 -12.77
CA PHE A 13 6.92 -15.76 -11.43
C PHE A 13 6.21 -15.00 -10.28
N HIS A 14 5.03 -14.44 -10.54
CA HIS A 14 4.17 -13.85 -9.52
C HIS A 14 3.24 -14.92 -8.89
N PHE A 15 3.59 -15.39 -7.69
CA PHE A 15 2.86 -16.49 -7.03
C PHE A 15 1.67 -16.03 -6.18
N TYR A 16 1.67 -14.78 -5.71
CA TYR A 16 0.65 -14.27 -4.80
C TYR A 16 0.26 -12.84 -5.16
N SER A 17 -1.03 -12.63 -5.43
CA SER A 17 -1.64 -11.33 -5.78
C SER A 17 -1.53 -10.24 -4.71
N GLY A 18 -0.98 -10.57 -3.54
CA GLY A 18 -0.71 -9.66 -2.45
C GLY A 18 -0.71 -10.38 -1.10
N PHE A 19 0.01 -9.82 -0.13
CA PHE A 19 0.11 -10.38 1.23
C PHE A 19 -0.95 -9.78 2.13
N ASN A 20 -2.17 -10.34 2.04
CA ASN A 20 -3.28 -9.88 2.87
C ASN A 20 -3.26 -10.52 4.27
N ARG A 21 -4.15 -10.06 5.17
CA ARG A 21 -4.27 -10.64 6.53
C ARG A 21 -4.44 -12.17 6.48
N TYR A 22 -5.28 -12.65 5.56
CA TYR A 22 -5.60 -14.07 5.41
C TYR A 22 -4.42 -14.90 4.88
N PHE A 23 -3.54 -14.30 4.07
CA PHE A 23 -2.29 -14.94 3.66
C PHE A 23 -1.46 -15.33 4.88
N TYR A 24 -1.22 -14.39 5.80
CA TYR A 24 -0.46 -14.66 7.01
C TYR A 24 -1.18 -15.66 7.92
N GLN A 25 -2.50 -15.50 8.10
CA GLN A 25 -3.29 -16.43 8.91
C GLN A 25 -3.21 -17.87 8.42
N LYS A 26 -3.29 -18.08 7.10
CA LYS A 26 -3.21 -19.41 6.50
C LYS A 26 -1.81 -20.00 6.68
N TRP A 27 -0.79 -19.30 6.16
CA TRP A 27 0.55 -19.88 6.08
C TRP A 27 1.24 -20.02 7.43
N LEU A 28 1.07 -19.05 8.34
CA LEU A 28 1.68 -19.18 9.68
C LEU A 28 1.08 -20.34 10.45
N LYS A 29 -0.24 -20.55 10.34
CA LYS A 29 -0.91 -21.70 10.95
C LYS A 29 -0.45 -23.03 10.35
N GLU A 30 -0.35 -23.12 9.02
CA GLU A 30 0.15 -24.33 8.33
C GLU A 30 1.61 -24.64 8.70
N LEU A 31 2.41 -23.60 9.00
CA LEU A 31 3.82 -23.74 9.41
C LEU A 31 4.00 -23.99 10.92
N GLY A 32 2.92 -24.17 11.68
CA GLY A 32 2.98 -24.48 13.12
C GLY A 32 3.27 -23.29 14.03
N PHE A 33 2.98 -22.07 13.57
CA PHE A 33 3.06 -20.86 14.40
C PHE A 33 1.72 -20.55 15.05
N ASP A 34 1.79 -20.04 16.28
CA ASP A 34 0.68 -19.37 16.95
C ASP A 34 0.77 -17.86 16.67
N ILE A 35 -0.29 -17.29 16.11
CA ILE A 35 -0.36 -15.87 15.75
C ILE A 35 -0.77 -15.08 16.98
N VAL A 36 0.11 -14.18 17.42
CA VAL A 36 -0.15 -13.27 18.55
C VAL A 36 -0.90 -12.04 18.05
N GLU A 37 -0.41 -11.40 16.99
CA GLU A 37 -1.06 -10.22 16.42
C GLU A 37 -0.80 -10.07 14.91
N ILE A 38 -1.76 -9.47 14.21
CA ILE A 38 -1.63 -9.02 12.82
C ILE A 38 -2.21 -7.61 12.73
N VAL A 39 -1.34 -6.61 12.63
CA VAL A 39 -1.70 -5.20 12.63
C VAL A 39 -1.44 -4.60 11.25
N PRO A 40 -2.44 -3.96 10.61
CA PRO A 40 -2.23 -3.25 9.35
C PRO A 40 -1.30 -2.05 9.55
N ASN A 41 -0.37 -1.85 8.62
CA ASN A 41 0.43 -0.63 8.57
C ASN A 41 -0.20 0.38 7.61
N GLY A 42 -0.76 1.44 8.16
CA GLY A 42 -1.45 2.50 7.43
C GLY A 42 -2.78 2.09 6.81
N ASN A 43 -3.32 2.98 5.96
CA ASN A 43 -4.62 2.81 5.31
C ASN A 43 -4.58 3.20 3.82
N TYR A 44 -5.72 3.13 3.14
CA TYR A 44 -5.82 3.39 1.70
C TYR A 44 -5.38 4.82 1.35
N PHE A 45 -5.80 5.80 2.13
CA PHE A 45 -5.49 7.21 1.87
C PHE A 45 -4.01 7.51 2.07
N GLU A 46 -3.40 6.92 3.09
CA GLU A 46 -1.97 7.04 3.36
C GLU A 46 -1.15 6.38 2.25
N PHE A 47 -1.56 5.19 1.80
CA PHE A 47 -0.92 4.51 0.67
C PHE A 47 -0.93 5.40 -0.58
N LEU A 48 -2.09 5.95 -0.95
CA LEU A 48 -2.20 6.87 -2.08
C LEU A 48 -1.36 8.14 -1.89
N GLN A 49 -1.32 8.66 -0.66
CA GLN A 49 -0.51 9.84 -0.35
C GLN A 49 0.97 9.56 -0.66
N GLN A 50 1.49 8.40 -0.27
CA GLN A 50 2.86 7.99 -0.58
C GLN A 50 3.08 7.85 -2.09
N GLU A 51 2.19 7.17 -2.81
CA GLU A 51 2.36 6.96 -4.26
C GLU A 51 2.29 8.28 -5.05
N ILE A 52 1.43 9.21 -4.64
CA ILE A 52 1.35 10.55 -5.25
C ILE A 52 2.62 11.36 -4.94
N MET A 53 3.17 11.27 -3.72
CA MET A 53 4.44 11.92 -3.39
C MET A 53 5.60 11.38 -4.22
N ARG A 54 5.57 10.10 -4.60
CA ARG A 54 6.58 9.47 -5.47
C ARG A 54 6.44 9.85 -6.94
N LEU A 55 5.35 10.50 -7.34
CA LEU A 55 5.04 10.76 -8.75
C LEU A 55 6.16 11.47 -9.50
N ASN A 56 6.82 12.46 -8.89
CA ASN A 56 7.93 13.17 -9.54
C ASN A 56 9.16 12.27 -9.74
N LEU A 57 9.44 11.36 -8.81
CA LEU A 57 10.53 10.38 -8.98
C LEU A 57 10.18 9.40 -10.10
N MET A 58 8.92 8.95 -10.17
CA MET A 58 8.46 8.07 -11.23
C MET A 58 8.44 8.75 -12.61
N SER A 59 8.13 10.05 -12.68
CA SER A 59 8.21 10.80 -13.93
C SER A 59 9.65 10.96 -14.42
N LEU A 60 10.59 11.21 -13.50
CA LEU A 60 12.01 11.30 -13.85
C LEU A 60 12.55 9.99 -14.43
N GLU A 61 12.13 8.87 -13.85
CA GLU A 61 12.60 7.53 -14.24
C GLU A 61 11.90 7.00 -15.51
N TYR A 62 10.58 7.16 -15.61
CA TYR A 62 9.76 6.45 -16.59
C TYR A 62 9.06 7.34 -17.62
N ALA A 63 9.15 8.68 -17.53
CA ALA A 63 8.54 9.58 -18.52
C ALA A 63 9.59 10.19 -19.47
N THR A 64 9.40 9.97 -20.77
CA THR A 64 10.36 10.40 -21.81
C THR A 64 10.30 11.89 -22.15
N LYS A 65 9.11 12.51 -22.10
CA LYS A 65 8.89 13.91 -22.51
C LYS A 65 8.67 14.88 -21.34
N ALA A 66 8.16 14.39 -20.21
CA ALA A 66 7.84 15.20 -19.04
C ALA A 66 8.67 14.70 -17.85
N LYS A 67 9.98 15.01 -17.87
CA LYS A 67 10.93 14.50 -16.87
C LYS A 67 10.62 15.00 -15.46
N SER A 68 10.03 16.18 -15.31
CA SER A 68 9.65 16.74 -14.00
C SER A 68 8.27 17.37 -14.04
N LEU A 69 7.63 17.43 -12.88
CA LEU A 69 6.35 18.09 -12.72
C LEU A 69 6.48 19.62 -12.76
N SER A 70 5.49 20.28 -13.34
CA SER A 70 5.33 21.73 -13.34
C SER A 70 4.83 22.26 -12.00
N MET A 71 4.96 23.58 -11.77
CA MET A 71 4.50 24.23 -10.54
C MET A 71 2.99 24.06 -10.31
N ILE A 72 2.18 24.06 -11.39
CA ILE A 72 0.72 23.85 -11.30
C ILE A 72 0.42 22.42 -10.84
N GLU A 73 1.15 21.43 -11.36
CA GLU A 73 1.01 20.03 -10.95
C GLU A 73 1.43 19.82 -9.50
N TYR A 74 2.53 20.46 -9.05
CA TYR A 74 2.92 20.45 -7.65
C TYR A 74 1.84 21.05 -6.73
N PHE A 75 1.19 22.14 -7.14
CA PHE A 75 0.09 22.72 -6.38
C PHE A 75 -1.13 21.80 -6.32
N ALA A 76 -1.49 21.17 -7.45
CA ALA A 76 -2.57 20.19 -7.50
C ALA A 76 -2.28 18.98 -6.60
N ILE A 77 -1.07 18.44 -6.66
CA ILE A 77 -0.59 17.37 -5.78
C ILE A 77 -0.72 17.80 -4.32
N TRP A 78 -0.21 18.96 -3.96
CA TRP A 78 -0.30 19.46 -2.59
C TRP A 78 -1.75 19.54 -2.09
N LYS A 79 -2.68 20.01 -2.93
CA LYS A 79 -4.11 20.03 -2.61
C LYS A 79 -4.66 18.62 -2.39
N ILE A 80 -4.31 17.66 -3.25
CA ILE A 80 -4.72 16.25 -3.13
C ILE A 80 -4.16 15.64 -1.84
N LEU A 81 -2.87 15.85 -1.53
CA LEU A 81 -2.24 15.35 -0.30
C LEU A 81 -2.96 15.88 0.95
N ARG A 82 -3.40 17.15 0.96
CA ARG A 82 -4.20 17.70 2.07
C ARG A 82 -5.58 17.04 2.17
N THR A 83 -6.22 16.75 1.04
CA THR A 83 -7.49 16.02 1.01
C THR A 83 -7.33 14.61 1.56
N LEU A 84 -6.32 13.87 1.11
CA LEU A 84 -6.03 12.51 1.57
C LEU A 84 -5.71 12.49 3.06
N LYS A 85 -4.90 13.43 3.56
CA LYS A 85 -4.61 13.56 4.99
C LYS A 85 -5.88 13.81 5.82
N ARG A 86 -6.81 14.64 5.33
CA ARG A 86 -8.10 14.89 5.99
C ARG A 86 -8.98 13.64 5.99
N LEU A 87 -9.01 12.90 4.89
CA LEU A 87 -9.79 11.65 4.79
C LEU A 87 -9.21 10.55 5.68
N SER A 88 -7.88 10.38 5.70
CA SER A 88 -7.18 9.45 6.60
C SER A 88 -7.52 9.69 8.07
N LYS A 89 -7.57 10.96 8.50
CA LYS A 89 -7.95 11.30 9.88
C LYS A 89 -9.35 10.85 10.29
N ASN A 90 -10.26 10.74 9.32
CA ASN A 90 -11.63 10.30 9.51
C ASN A 90 -11.85 8.90 8.92
N ASP A 91 -10.77 8.13 8.74
CA ASP A 91 -10.85 6.78 8.18
C ASP A 91 -11.59 5.86 9.15
N ASN A 92 -12.38 4.95 8.60
CA ASN A 92 -13.18 3.98 9.37
C ASN A 92 -12.93 2.54 8.88
N GLY A 93 -11.70 2.22 8.47
CA GLY A 93 -11.33 0.86 8.10
C GLY A 93 -10.84 0.67 6.66
N SER A 94 -10.37 1.71 5.96
CA SER A 94 -9.92 1.55 4.57
C SER A 94 -8.64 0.71 4.43
N ASN A 95 -7.95 0.44 5.55
CA ASN A 95 -6.87 -0.53 5.65
C ASN A 95 -7.28 -1.97 5.28
N GLU A 96 -8.58 -2.30 5.30
CA GLU A 96 -9.08 -3.58 4.81
C GLU A 96 -8.91 -3.70 3.29
N VAL A 97 -9.14 -2.59 2.57
CA VAL A 97 -8.97 -2.47 1.13
C VAL A 97 -7.49 -2.41 0.77
N LEU A 98 -6.76 -1.45 1.36
CA LEU A 98 -5.34 -1.23 1.06
C LEU A 98 -4.61 -0.63 2.25
N CYS A 99 -3.40 -1.10 2.48
CA CYS A 99 -2.45 -0.59 3.46
C CYS A 99 -1.03 -0.88 2.95
N TYR A 100 0.00 -0.35 3.61
CA TYR A 100 1.40 -0.60 3.22
C TYR A 100 1.81 -2.07 3.37
N GLY A 101 1.17 -2.77 4.31
CA GLY A 101 1.48 -4.15 4.67
C GLY A 101 0.95 -4.48 6.05
N TYR A 102 1.47 -5.55 6.65
CA TYR A 102 1.12 -5.98 7.99
C TYR A 102 2.37 -6.17 8.83
N HIS A 103 2.29 -5.68 10.07
CA HIS A 103 3.17 -6.13 11.14
C HIS A 103 2.56 -7.38 11.75
N VAL A 104 3.35 -8.45 11.80
CA VAL A 104 2.89 -9.77 12.25
C VAL A 104 3.81 -10.25 13.35
N LEU A 105 3.22 -10.55 14.51
CA LEU A 105 3.89 -11.23 15.62
C LEU A 105 3.34 -12.64 15.72
N ALA A 106 4.23 -13.63 15.65
CA ALA A 106 3.87 -15.03 15.79
C ALA A 106 5.00 -15.79 16.50
N THR A 107 4.62 -16.82 17.25
CA THR A 107 5.53 -17.66 18.03
C THR A 107 5.51 -19.07 17.46
N LYS A 108 6.69 -19.65 17.25
CA LYS A 108 6.80 -21.04 16.82
C LYS A 108 6.55 -21.96 18.01
N ARG A 109 5.70 -22.97 17.82
CA ARG A 109 5.54 -24.06 18.79
C ARG A 109 6.80 -24.92 18.89
#